data_AF-A0A926XWI9-F1
#
_entry.id   AF-A0A926XWI9-F1
#
_cell.length_a   1.000
_cell.length_b   1.000
_cell.length_c   1.000
_cell.angle_alpha   90.00
_cell.angle_beta   90.00
_cell.angle_gamma   90.00
#
_symmetry.space_group_name_H-M   'P 1'
#
loop_
_entity.id
_entity.type
_entity.pdbx_description
1 polymer ?
#
loop_
_entity_poly.entity_id
_entity_poly.type
_entity_poly.pdbx_seq_one_letter_code
_entity_poly.pdbx_strand_id
1 'polypeptide(L)' 'MVKRSDDKNRFVLLPRRWVVERSFGWLSFHRRLSKDDEKLTRNSESALYIAMLPMMLRRLN' A
#
# COMPACT_ATOMS: atom_id res chain seq x y z
N MET A 1 11.05 5.82 5.63
CA MET A 1 9.98 6.19 6.58
C MET A 1 9.83 7.70 6.59
N VAL A 2 8.63 8.24 6.32
CA VAL A 2 8.36 9.68 6.47
C VAL A 2 8.26 9.97 7.97
N LYS A 3 9.14 10.84 8.49
CA LYS A 3 9.08 11.27 9.89
C LYS A 3 7.76 12.02 10.12
N ARG A 4 7.03 11.66 11.18
CA ARG A 4 5.92 12.50 11.66
C ARG A 4 6.52 13.82 12.13
N SER A 5 5.87 14.93 11.79
CA SER A 5 6.23 16.22 12.38
C SER A 5 5.87 16.15 13.86
N ASP A 6 6.86 16.18 14.74
CA ASP A 6 6.71 16.04 16.20
C ASP A 6 5.86 17.16 16.83
N ASP A 7 5.56 18.22 16.08
CA ASP A 7 4.98 19.46 16.59
C ASP A 7 3.44 19.55 16.46
N LYS A 8 2.75 18.43 16.15
CA LYS A 8 1.32 18.49 15.80
C LYS A 8 0.46 17.52 16.61
N ASN A 9 -0.05 18.03 17.73
CA ASN A 9 -1.05 17.37 18.58
C ASN A 9 -2.48 17.35 17.97
N ARG A 10 -2.61 17.61 16.66
CA ARG A 10 -3.89 17.73 15.92
C ARG A 10 -3.77 17.12 14.52
N PHE A 11 -4.89 16.62 13.99
CA PHE A 11 -4.94 16.06 12.64
C PHE A 11 -4.62 17.13 11.58
N VAL A 12 -3.57 16.89 10.80
CA VAL A 12 -3.17 17.78 9.71
C VAL A 12 -3.50 17.14 8.38
N LEU A 13 -4.29 17.87 7.59
CA LEU A 13 -4.59 17.51 6.21
C LEU A 13 -3.31 17.59 5.39
N LEU A 14 -2.79 16.42 4.99
CA LEU A 14 -1.65 16.32 4.09
C LEU A 14 -2.18 16.25 2.64
N PRO A 15 -1.76 17.17 1.76
CA PRO A 15 -2.22 17.15 0.37
C PRO A 15 -1.84 15.82 -0.28
N ARG A 16 -2.81 15.20 -0.98
CA ARG A 16 -2.67 13.91 -1.70
C ARG A 16 -2.38 12.67 -0.84
N ARG A 17 -2.48 12.74 0.50
CA ARG A 17 -2.35 11.57 1.39
C ARG A 17 -3.29 10.41 1.00
N TRP A 18 -4.48 10.74 0.51
CA TRP A 18 -5.47 9.77 0.02
C TRP A 18 -4.94 8.87 -1.11
N VAL A 19 -3.94 9.30 -1.88
CA VAL A 19 -3.36 8.49 -2.96
C VAL A 19 -2.66 7.27 -2.36
N VAL A 20 -1.85 7.49 -1.33
CA VAL A 20 -1.11 6.45 -0.63
C VAL A 20 -2.07 5.55 0.15
N GLU A 21 -3.01 6.14 0.88
CA GLU A 21 -4.01 5.39 1.64
C GLU A 21 -4.89 4.52 0.74
N ARG A 22 -5.25 5.00 -0.46
CA ARG A 22 -5.98 4.18 -1.43
C ARG A 22 -5.14 3.00 -1.91
N SER A 23 -3.85 3.19 -2.16
CA SER A 23 -2.95 2.09 -2.53
C SER A 23 -2.95 0.99 -1.47
N PHE A 24 -2.86 1.36 -0.19
CA PHE A 24 -2.98 0.39 0.89
C PHE A 24 -4.37 -0.23 0.98
N GLY A 25 -5.45 0.53 0.74
CA GLY A 25 -6.81 0.00 0.68
C GLY A 25 -6.99 -1.07 -0.40
N TRP A 26 -6.34 -0.93 -1.56
CA TRP A 26 -6.35 -1.95 -2.61
C TRP A 26 -5.56 -3.21 -2.21
N LEU A 27 -4.43 -3.05 -1.52
CA LEU A 27 -3.65 -4.17 -1.01
C LEU A 27 -4.38 -4.94 0.08
N SER A 28 -5.21 -4.27 0.91
CA SER A 28 -6.00 -4.90 1.97
C SER A 28 -7.00 -5.96 1.47
N PHE A 29 -7.41 -5.91 0.19
CA PHE A 29 -8.26 -6.97 -0.39
C PHE A 29 -7.50 -8.27 -0.65
N HIS A 30 -6.17 -8.24 -0.68
CA HIS A 30 -5.32 -9.41 -0.89
C HIS A 30 -4.92 -10.00 0.46
N ARG A 31 -5.66 -11.02 0.92
CA ARG A 31 -5.46 -11.67 2.22
C ARG A 31 -4.00 -12.09 2.47
N ARG A 32 -3.29 -12.55 1.44
CA ARG A 32 -1.88 -12.97 1.50
C ARG A 32 -0.93 -11.84 1.91
N LEU A 33 -1.30 -10.57 1.68
CA LEU A 33 -0.50 -9.41 2.07
C LEU A 33 -0.83 -8.87 3.47
N SER A 34 -1.82 -9.46 4.16
CA SER A 34 -2.25 -9.03 5.49
C SER A 34 -1.22 -9.38 6.58
N LYS A 35 -0.48 -10.46 6.39
CA LYS A 35 0.62 -10.90 7.25
C LYS A 35 1.80 -11.33 6.38
N ASP A 36 3.01 -11.12 6.87
CA ASP A 36 4.21 -11.67 6.22
C ASP A 36 4.33 -13.14 6.58
N ASP A 37 3.54 -13.96 5.90
CA ASP A 37 3.52 -15.42 6.07
C ASP A 37 4.60 -16.11 5.21
N GLU A 38 5.27 -15.37 4.32
CA GLU A 38 6.25 -15.91 3.38
C GLU A 38 7.65 -15.97 4.00
N LYS A 39 8.33 -17.11 3.83
CA LYS A 39 9.69 -17.30 4.34
C LYS A 39 10.75 -16.47 3.59
N LEU A 40 10.47 -16.15 2.32
CA LEU A 40 11.38 -15.45 1.43
C LEU A 40 10.77 -14.13 0.99
N THR A 41 11.53 -13.05 1.13
CA THR A 41 11.09 -11.69 0.75
C THR A 41 10.68 -11.60 -0.72
N ARG A 42 11.34 -12.39 -1.60
CA ARG A 42 11.00 -12.47 -3.03
C ARG A 42 9.56 -12.94 -3.27
N ASN A 43 9.02 -13.81 -2.41
CA ASN A 43 7.65 -14.27 -2.54
C ASN A 43 6.67 -13.15 -2.17
N SER A 44 6.92 -12.45 -1.06
CA SER A 44 6.12 -11.29 -0.63
C SER A 44 6.15 -10.19 -1.70
N GLU A 45 7.32 -9.95 -2.32
CA GLU A 45 7.47 -9.01 -3.43
C GLU A 45 6.66 -9.44 -4.67
N SER A 46 6.73 -10.71 -5.05
CA SER A 46 5.94 -11.27 -6.16
C SER A 46 4.44 -11.11 -5.91
N ALA A 47 3.98 -11.33 -4.68
CA ALA A 47 2.59 -11.16 -4.30
C ALA A 47 2.12 -9.70 -4.41
N LEU A 48 2.99 -8.73 -4.08
CA LEU A 48 2.69 -7.30 -4.26
C LEU A 48 2.50 -6.96 -5.74
N TYR A 49 3.37 -7.46 -6.63
CA TYR A 49 3.22 -7.25 -8.07
C TYR A 49 1.89 -7.80 -8.58
N ILE A 50 1.56 -9.04 -8.23
CA ILE A 50 0.29 -9.68 -8.60
C ILE A 50 -0.90 -8.85 -8.12
N ALA A 51 -0.86 -8.35 -6.88
CA ALA A 51 -1.94 -7.53 -6.33
C ALA A 51 -2.15 -6.21 -7.09
N MET A 52 -1.11 -5.66 -7.71
CA MET A 52 -1.20 -4.43 -8.50
C MET A 52 -1.60 -4.63 -9.96
N LEU A 53 -1.42 -5.83 -10.53
CA LEU A 53 -1.74 -6.13 -11.93
C LEU A 53 -3.17 -5.71 -12.35
N PRO A 54 -4.24 -6.02 -11.61
CA PRO A 54 -5.61 -5.67 -12.02
C PRO A 54 -5.82 -4.17 -12.17
N MET A 55 -5.15 -3.35 -11.34
CA MET A 55 -5.23 -1.90 -11.47
C MET A 55 -4.46 -1.38 -12.67
N MET A 56 -3.27 -1.94 -12.92
CA MET A 56 -2.46 -1.55 -14.07
C MET A 56 -3.18 -1.89 -15.37
N LEU A 57 -3.79 -3.07 -15.46
CA LEU A 57 -4.60 -3.50 -16.61
C LEU A 57 -5.78 -2.55 -16.87
N ARG A 58 -6.51 -2.12 -15.83
CA ARG A 58 -7.61 -1.15 -15.95
C ARG A 58 -7.17 0.24 -16.42
N ARG A 59 -5.88 0.56 -16.35
CA ARG A 59 -5.33 1.86 -16.81
C ARG A 59 -4.79 1.79 -18.24
N LEU A 60 -4.53 0.59 -18.75
CA LEU A 60 -4.07 0.40 -20.13
C LEU A 60 -5.24 0.40 -21.12
N ASN A 61 -6.43 0.00 -20.67
CA ASN A 61 -7.68 0.08 -21.42
C ASN A 61 -8.30 1.47 -21.30
#